data_AF-A0A8I5KS59-F1
#
_entry.id   AF-A0A8I5KS59-F1
#
_cell.length_a   1.000
_cell.length_b   1.000
_cell.length_c   1.000
_cell.angle_alpha   90.00
_cell.angle_beta   90.00
_cell.angle_gamma   90.00
#
_symmetry.space_group_name_H-M   'P 1'
#
loop_
_entity.id
_entity.type
_entity.pdbx_description
1 polymer ?
#
loop_
_entity_poly.entity_id
_entity_poly.type
_entity_poly.pdbx_seq_one_letter_code
_entity_poly.pdbx_strand_id
1 'polypeptide(L)'
;MGEGTINGLLDELLQTRVLNQEEMEKVKRENATVMDKTRALIDSVIPKGAQACQICITYICEEDSYLAETLGLSAALQAVQDNPAMPTCSSPEGR
;
A
#
# COMPACT_ATOMS: atom_id res chain seq x y z
N MET A 1 6.54 -10.54 -5.31
CA MET A 1 7.25 -9.27 -5.08
C MET A 1 8.65 -9.37 -5.67
N GLY A 2 8.92 -8.62 -6.73
CA GLY A 2 10.26 -8.53 -7.31
C GLY A 2 11.14 -7.52 -6.55
N GLU A 3 12.45 -7.54 -6.81
CA GLU A 3 13.37 -6.56 -6.23
C GLU A 3 13.03 -5.11 -6.65
N GLY A 4 12.50 -4.92 -7.86
CA GLY A 4 12.03 -3.61 -8.35
C GLY A 4 10.93 -3.03 -7.46
N THR A 5 9.87 -3.81 -7.22
CA THR A 5 8.73 -3.40 -6.38
C THR A 5 9.15 -3.12 -4.93
N ILE A 6 10.13 -3.87 -4.39
CA ILE A 6 10.64 -3.61 -3.04
C ILE A 6 11.41 -2.28 -2.99
N ASN A 7 12.29 -2.03 -3.97
CA ASN A 7 13.06 -0.79 -4.01
C ASN A 7 12.18 0.43 -4.22
N GLY A 8 11.22 0.38 -5.14
CA GLY A 8 10.29 1.48 -5.35
C GLY A 8 9.39 1.73 -4.14
N LEU A 9 8.94 0.66 -3.46
CA LEU A 9 8.20 0.82 -2.21
C LEU A 9 9.05 1.47 -1.10
N LEU A 10 10.34 1.12 -0.99
CA LEU A 10 11.26 1.76 -0.05
C LEU A 10 11.44 3.26 -0.36
N ASP A 11 11.55 3.61 -1.64
CA ASP A 11 11.66 5.01 -2.08
C ASP A 11 10.39 5.80 -1.75
N GLU A 12 9.20 5.22 -1.95
CA GLU A 12 7.91 5.82 -1.60
C GLU A 12 7.77 6.04 -0.08
N LEU A 13 8.13 5.04 0.73
CA LEU A 13 8.12 5.14 2.18
C LEU A 13 9.12 6.17 2.73
N LEU A 14 10.25 6.36 2.05
CA LEU A 14 11.22 7.41 2.36
C LEU A 14 10.66 8.79 1.97
N GLN A 15 10.07 8.91 0.78
CA GLN A 15 9.51 10.17 0.28
C GLN A 15 8.34 10.67 1.16
N THR A 16 7.50 9.75 1.61
CA THR A 16 6.39 10.01 2.55
C THR A 16 6.84 10.20 4.00
N ARG A 17 8.17 10.14 4.27
CA ARG A 17 8.80 10.29 5.59
C ARG A 17 8.34 9.27 6.63
N VAL A 18 7.86 8.12 6.18
CA VAL A 18 7.53 6.97 7.04
C VAL A 18 8.80 6.28 7.50
N LEU A 19 9.71 6.05 6.55
CA LEU A 19 11.06 5.53 6.81
C LEU A 19 12.08 6.67 6.75
N ASN A 20 13.12 6.55 7.56
CA ASN A 20 14.30 7.40 7.48
C ASN A 20 15.35 6.76 6.58
N GLN A 21 16.30 7.56 6.08
CA GLN A 21 17.39 7.06 5.24
C GLN A 21 18.16 5.92 5.90
N GLU A 22 18.40 5.99 7.21
CA GLU A 22 19.08 4.93 7.96
C GLU A 22 18.31 3.60 7.93
N GLU A 23 16.99 3.64 8.14
CA GLU A 23 16.17 2.43 8.11
C GLU A 23 16.08 1.83 6.70
N MET A 24 15.96 2.68 5.69
CA MET A 24 15.99 2.26 4.29
C MET A 24 17.31 1.56 3.94
N GLU A 25 18.44 2.14 4.34
CA GLU A 25 19.77 1.56 4.13
C GLU A 25 19.92 0.23 4.86
N LYS A 26 19.35 0.11 6.06
CA LYS A 26 19.35 -1.14 6.83
C LYS A 26 18.61 -2.26 6.08
N VAL A 27 17.42 -1.96 5.55
CA VAL A 27 16.65 -2.91 4.73
C VAL A 27 17.39 -3.27 3.44
N LYS A 28 18.08 -2.32 2.80
CA LYS A 28 18.87 -2.59 1.59
C LYS A 28 20.14 -3.40 1.85
N ARG A 29 20.84 -3.14 2.96
CA ARG A 29 22.17 -3.68 3.24
C ARG A 29 22.13 -5.04 3.94
N GLU A 30 21.18 -5.26 4.84
CA GLU A 30 21.16 -6.48 5.68
C GLU A 30 20.57 -7.71 4.96
N ASN A 31 20.00 -7.54 3.76
CA ASN A 31 19.17 -8.57 3.14
C ASN A 31 19.72 -9.00 1.77
N ALA A 32 20.33 -10.18 1.73
CA ALA A 32 20.94 -10.75 0.52
C ALA A 32 19.90 -11.28 -0.49
N THR A 33 18.70 -11.62 -0.02
CA THR A 33 17.63 -12.17 -0.88
C THR A 33 16.41 -11.25 -0.90
N VAL A 34 15.60 -11.38 -1.98
CA VAL A 34 14.31 -10.68 -2.12
C VAL A 34 13.40 -10.95 -0.92
N MET A 35 13.39 -12.19 -0.42
CA MET A 35 12.57 -12.60 0.71
C MET A 35 13.00 -11.94 2.01
N ASP A 36 14.30 -11.87 2.28
CA ASP A 36 14.82 -11.19 3.48
C ASP A 36 14.50 -9.70 3.43
N LYS A 37 14.63 -9.07 2.24
CA LYS A 37 14.27 -7.66 2.03
C LYS A 37 12.80 -7.41 2.31
N THR A 38 11.91 -8.27 1.83
CA THR A 38 10.47 -8.17 2.13
C THR A 38 10.22 -8.28 3.63
N ARG A 39 10.86 -9.23 4.32
CA ARG A 39 10.69 -9.40 5.77
C ARG A 39 11.14 -8.16 6.54
N ALA A 40 12.34 -7.65 6.25
CA ALA A 40 12.86 -6.45 6.89
C ALA A 40 12.00 -5.21 6.58
N LEU A 41 11.48 -5.08 5.36
CA LEU A 41 10.54 -4.02 5.02
C LEU A 41 9.28 -4.07 5.87
N ILE A 42 8.67 -5.25 6.02
CA ILE A 42 7.47 -5.42 6.86
C ILE A 42 7.79 -5.13 8.33
N ASP A 43 8.92 -5.61 8.84
CA ASP A 43 9.38 -5.34 10.20
C ASP A 43 9.62 -3.83 10.44
N SER A 44 10.01 -3.08 9.41
CA SER A 44 10.14 -1.62 9.47
C SER A 44 8.82 -0.87 9.33
N VAL A 45 7.84 -1.43 8.61
CA VAL A 45 6.53 -0.80 8.34
C VAL A 45 5.55 -1.00 9.51
N ILE A 46 5.51 -2.19 10.12
CA ILE A 46 4.64 -2.51 11.26
C ILE A 46 4.72 -1.47 12.41
N PRO A 47 5.90 -1.10 12.94
CA PRO A 47 6.01 -0.19 14.07
C PRO A 47 5.63 1.26 13.72
N LYS A 48 5.53 1.62 12.43
CA LYS A 48 5.12 2.96 11.98
C LYS A 48 3.62 3.17 12.05
N GLY A 49 2.85 2.09 12.13
CA GLY A 49 1.40 2.12 12.26
C GLY A 49 0.65 2.19 10.93
N ALA A 50 -0.65 2.46 11.02
CA ALA A 50 -1.60 2.29 9.92
C ALA A 50 -1.27 3.12 8.66
N GLN A 51 -0.69 4.31 8.81
CA GLN A 51 -0.30 5.16 7.69
C GLN A 51 0.72 4.48 6.77
N ALA A 52 1.72 3.81 7.35
CA ALA A 52 2.74 3.09 6.61
C ALA A 52 2.16 1.90 5.86
N CYS A 53 1.33 1.11 6.55
CA CYS A 53 0.64 -0.02 5.95
C CYS A 53 -0.25 0.41 4.78
N GLN A 54 -0.95 1.54 4.92
CA GLN A 54 -1.81 2.05 3.85
C GLN A 54 -1.01 2.44 2.60
N ILE A 55 0.12 3.12 2.77
CA ILE A 55 1.03 3.45 1.66
C ILE A 55 1.55 2.17 0.99
N CYS A 56 1.99 1.18 1.77
CA CYS A 56 2.41 -0.11 1.24
C CYS A 56 1.32 -0.80 0.41
N ILE A 57 0.09 -0.83 0.93
CA ILE A 57 -1.05 -1.47 0.26
C ILE A 57 -1.37 -0.76 -1.04
N THR A 58 -1.46 0.57 -1.02
CA THR A 58 -1.73 1.37 -2.23
C THR A 58 -0.68 1.12 -3.30
N TYR A 59 0.61 1.22 -2.93
CA TYR A 59 1.70 1.01 -3.87
C TYR A 59 1.71 -0.40 -4.46
N ILE A 60 1.51 -1.44 -3.64
CA ILE A 60 1.42 -2.83 -4.11
C ILE A 60 0.23 -3.00 -5.06
N CYS A 61 -0.92 -2.39 -4.78
CA CYS A 61 -2.08 -2.43 -5.68
C CYS A 61 -1.81 -1.75 -7.03
N GLU A 62 -1.09 -0.63 -7.04
CA GLU A 62 -0.77 0.12 -8.27
C GLU A 62 0.31 -0.57 -9.11
N GLU A 63 1.37 -1.08 -8.47
CA GLU A 63 2.51 -1.64 -9.19
C GLU A 63 2.40 -3.14 -9.47
N ASP A 64 1.79 -3.92 -8.56
CA ASP A 64 1.70 -5.37 -8.66
C ASP A 64 0.31 -5.87 -8.22
N SER A 65 -0.69 -5.60 -9.07
CA SER A 65 -2.09 -6.00 -8.85
C SER A 65 -2.27 -7.51 -8.62
N TYR A 66 -1.45 -8.35 -9.26
CA TYR A 66 -1.46 -9.80 -9.04
C TYR A 66 -0.97 -10.17 -7.64
N LEU A 67 0.09 -9.51 -7.16
CA LEU A 67 0.55 -9.67 -5.79
C LEU A 67 -0.48 -9.12 -4.78
N ALA A 68 -1.11 -7.99 -5.08
CA ALA A 68 -2.18 -7.43 -4.25
C ALA A 68 -3.34 -8.41 -4.10
N GLU A 69 -3.76 -9.06 -5.19
CA GLU A 69 -4.79 -10.10 -5.18
C GLU A 69 -4.34 -11.33 -4.38
N THR A 70 -3.10 -11.80 -4.59
CA THR A 70 -2.51 -12.92 -3.87
C THR A 70 -2.46 -12.67 -2.34
N LEU A 71 -2.18 -11.44 -1.95
CA LEU A 71 -2.13 -11.00 -0.56
C LEU A 71 -3.51 -10.61 0.02
N GLY A 72 -4.57 -10.63 -0.80
CA GLY A 72 -5.93 -10.22 -0.40
C GLY A 72 -6.10 -8.73 -0.15
N LEU A 73 -5.19 -7.90 -0.66
CA LEU A 73 -5.16 -6.45 -0.46
C LEU A 73 -6.13 -5.69 -1.37
N SER A 74 -6.54 -6.28 -2.49
CA SER A 74 -7.46 -5.68 -3.47
C SER A 74 -8.86 -5.36 -2.88
N ALA A 75 -9.28 -6.09 -1.84
CA ALA A 75 -10.52 -5.82 -1.12
C ALA A 75 -10.41 -4.64 -0.13
N ALA A 76 -9.20 -4.32 0.35
CA ALA A 76 -8.99 -3.28 1.35
C ALA A 76 -9.17 -1.86 0.78
N LEU A 77 -8.92 -1.66 -0.53
CA LEU A 77 -9.12 -0.37 -1.19
C LEU A 77 -10.61 -0.09 -1.50
N GLN A 78 -11.44 -1.13 -1.63
CA GLN A 78 -12.87 -0.98 -1.95
C GLN A 78 -13.74 -0.54 -0.77
N ALA A 79 -13.26 -0.63 0.46
CA ALA A 79 -14.04 -0.22 1.64
C ALA A 79 -14.24 1.30 1.77
N VAL A 80 -13.66 2.13 0.90
CA VAL A 80 -13.83 3.60 0.90
C VAL A 80 -14.75 4.11 -0.20
N GLN A 81 -15.20 3.27 -1.16
CA GLN A 81 -15.99 3.73 -2.31
C GLN A 81 -17.36 3.04 -2.51
N ASP A 82 -17.81 2.21 -1.57
CA ASP A 82 -19.21 1.76 -1.56
C ASP A 82 -19.97 2.44 -0.42
N ASN A 83 -20.34 3.70 -0.65
CA ASN A 83 -21.39 4.36 0.13
C ASN A 83 -22.59 4.58 -0.81
N PRO A 84 -23.55 3.64 -0.89
CA PRO A 84 -24.75 3.81 -1.71
C PRO A 84 -25.82 4.54 -0.88
N ALA A 85 -25.86 5.86 -0.98
CA ALA A 85 -27.02 6.66 -0.55
C ALA A 85 -27.03 7.93 -1.40
N MET A 86 -28.02 8.24 -2.24
CA MET A 86 -29.47 8.10 -2.09
C MET A 86 -30.13 8.34 -3.48
N PRO A 87 -31.15 7.57 -3.92
CA PRO A 87 -31.95 7.95 -5.07
C PRO A 87 -33.06 8.89 -4.60
N THR A 88 -32.91 10.21 -4.80
CA THR A 88 -34.07 11.09 -4.68
C THR A 88 -34.85 11.08 -5.99
N CYS A 89 -35.94 10.32 -5.97
CA CYS A 89 -37.16 10.60 -6.71
C CYS A 89 -37.38 12.13 -6.77
N SER A 90 -37.13 12.74 -7.92
CA SER A 90 -37.71 14.02 -8.28
C SER A 90 -38.73 13.72 -9.36
N SER A 91 -39.99 13.61 -8.94
CA SER A 91 -41.13 13.72 -9.85
C SER A 91 -41.02 15.04 -10.61
N PRO A 92 -41.14 15.06 -11.95
CA PRO A 92 -41.36 16.31 -12.64
C PRO A 92 -42.81 16.73 -12.39
N GLU A 93 -43.01 17.74 -11.55
CA GLU A 93 -44.20 18.57 -11.66
C GLU A 93 -44.20 19.20 -13.06
N GLY A 94 -45.24 18.93 -13.86
CA GLY A 94 -45.28 19.39 -15.24
C GLY A 94 -46.62 19.18 -15.93
N ARG A 95 -47.59 20.01 -15.52
CA ARG A 95 -48.74 20.54 -16.27
C ARG A 95 -50.10 19.87 -16.13
#